data_AF-A0A9N7TUS0-F1
#
_entry.id   AF-A0A9N7TUS0-F1
#
_cell.length_a   1.000
_cell.length_b   1.000
_cell.length_c   1.000
_cell.angle_alpha   90.00
_cell.angle_beta   90.00
_cell.angle_gamma   90.00
#
_symmetry.space_group_name_H-M   'P 1'
#
loop_
_entity.id
_entity.type
_entity.pdbx_description
1 polymer ?
#
loop_
_entity_poly.entity_id
_entity_poly.type
_entity_poly.pdbx_seq_one_letter_code
_entity_poly.pdbx_strand_id
1 'polypeptide(L)'
;MDREAREQYLVVVQVKDMLGLSGGYSTSTTVTVSLTDVNDNGPTFQHHLYTFAVPENAALGTTVGRIMAEDGDVGINAKMTYTLDDDLEENATFIIQTDPVTQEGVVLLAQVALI
;
A
#
# COMPACT_ATOMS: atom_id res chain seq x y z
N MET A 1 -20.23 0.08 -4.48
CA MET A 1 -19.42 -1.16 -4.46
C MET A 1 -18.08 -0.72 -3.91
N ASP A 2 -17.59 -1.38 -2.89
CA ASP A 2 -16.38 -1.03 -2.14
C ASP A 2 -15.54 -2.32 -2.14
N ARG A 3 -14.35 -2.26 -2.75
CA ARG A 3 -13.50 -3.45 -2.94
C ARG A 3 -12.82 -3.81 -1.63
N GLU A 4 -12.46 -2.81 -0.86
CA GLU A 4 -11.79 -2.87 0.44
C GLU A 4 -12.69 -3.59 1.45
N ALA A 5 -14.00 -3.35 1.38
CA ALA A 5 -14.99 -4.12 2.15
C ALA A 5 -15.25 -5.52 1.57
N ARG A 6 -15.25 -5.68 0.24
CA ARG A 6 -15.50 -6.96 -0.43
C ARG A 6 -14.98 -7.01 -1.86
N GLU A 7 -13.94 -7.80 -2.08
CA GLU A 7 -13.27 -7.92 -3.39
C GLU A 7 -14.05 -8.71 -4.45
N GLN A 8 -14.96 -9.60 -4.06
CA GLN A 8 -15.66 -10.48 -5.01
C GLN A 8 -17.08 -10.89 -4.62
N TYR A 9 -17.91 -11.13 -5.63
CA TYR A 9 -19.27 -11.64 -5.52
C TYR A 9 -19.40 -12.96 -6.30
N LEU A 10 -20.02 -13.95 -5.68
CA LEU A 10 -20.38 -15.23 -6.32
C LEU A 10 -21.86 -15.19 -6.64
N VAL A 11 -22.19 -15.20 -7.92
CA VAL A 11 -23.57 -15.15 -8.42
C VAL A 11 -23.92 -16.50 -9.02
N VAL A 12 -24.94 -17.16 -8.47
CA VAL A 12 -25.47 -18.40 -9.05
C VAL A 12 -26.50 -18.04 -10.12
N VAL A 13 -26.20 -18.40 -11.36
CA VAL A 13 -27.09 -18.21 -12.51
C VAL A 13 -27.74 -19.55 -12.83
N GLN A 14 -29.07 -19.60 -12.76
CA GLN A 14 -29.84 -20.77 -13.13
C GLN A 14 -30.49 -20.56 -14.50
N VAL A 15 -30.36 -21.54 -15.39
CA VAL A 15 -31.03 -21.61 -16.68
C VAL A 15 -32.08 -22.71 -16.60
N LYS A 16 -33.31 -22.40 -16.99
CA LYS A 16 -34.43 -23.36 -17.00
C LYS A 16 -35.08 -23.38 -18.38
N ASP A 17 -35.30 -24.58 -18.90
CA ASP A 17 -36.06 -24.79 -20.13
C ASP A 17 -37.58 -24.84 -19.84
N MET A 18 -38.37 -24.43 -20.84
CA MET A 18 -39.85 -24.46 -20.86
C MET A 18 -40.59 -23.63 -19.80
N LEU A 19 -40.39 -22.31 -19.77
CA LEU A 19 -41.24 -21.31 -19.06
C LEU A 19 -41.58 -21.64 -17.59
N GLY A 20 -40.80 -22.52 -16.95
CA GLY A 20 -41.05 -22.93 -15.57
C GLY A 20 -42.03 -24.08 -15.37
N LEU A 21 -42.66 -24.62 -16.43
CA LEU A 21 -43.70 -25.65 -16.34
C LEU A 21 -43.15 -27.01 -15.87
N SER A 22 -43.99 -27.76 -15.16
CA SER A 22 -43.65 -29.06 -14.53
C SER A 22 -43.15 -30.07 -15.57
N GLY A 23 -41.83 -30.27 -15.63
CA GLY A 23 -41.16 -31.20 -16.56
C GLY A 23 -39.90 -30.64 -17.25
N GLY A 24 -39.60 -29.34 -17.12
CA GLY A 24 -38.42 -28.72 -17.75
C GLY A 24 -37.09 -29.01 -17.03
N TYR A 25 -36.01 -29.16 -17.81
CA TYR A 25 -34.65 -29.25 -17.28
C TYR A 25 -34.19 -27.90 -16.73
N SER A 26 -33.42 -27.93 -15.64
CA SER A 26 -32.71 -26.74 -15.15
C SER A 26 -31.26 -27.08 -14.85
N THR A 27 -30.36 -26.14 -15.14
CA THR A 27 -28.95 -26.20 -14.77
C THR A 27 -28.55 -24.89 -14.11
N SER A 28 -27.53 -24.92 -13.27
CA SER A 28 -26.99 -23.71 -12.63
C SER A 28 -25.48 -23.67 -12.76
N THR A 29 -24.94 -22.47 -12.91
CA THR A 29 -23.51 -22.20 -12.88
C THR A 29 -23.21 -21.03 -11.95
N THR A 30 -21.98 -20.96 -11.45
CA THR A 30 -21.53 -19.84 -10.62
C THR A 30 -20.67 -18.91 -11.45
N VAL A 31 -21.00 -17.62 -11.41
CA VAL A 31 -20.21 -16.54 -12.01
C VAL A 31 -19.52 -15.78 -10.88
N THR A 32 -18.19 -15.67 -10.96
CA THR A 32 -17.39 -14.84 -10.06
C THR A 32 -17.26 -13.44 -10.65
N VAL A 33 -17.70 -12.43 -9.91
CA VAL A 33 -17.54 -11.02 -10.26
C VAL A 33 -16.49 -10.43 -9.33
N SER A 34 -15.32 -10.09 -9.88
CA SER A 34 -14.25 -9.41 -9.16
C SER A 34 -14.39 -7.89 -9.30
N LEU A 35 -14.21 -7.16 -8.20
CA LEU A 35 -14.14 -5.71 -8.23
C LEU A 35 -12.72 -5.25 -8.56
N THR A 36 -12.60 -4.25 -9.42
CA THR A 36 -11.34 -3.55 -9.67
C THR A 36 -11.11 -2.49 -8.61
N ASP A 37 -9.85 -2.33 -8.23
CA ASP A 37 -9.40 -1.32 -7.27
C ASP A 37 -9.48 0.10 -7.84
N VAL A 38 -9.77 1.07 -6.96
CA VAL A 38 -9.74 2.50 -7.24
C VAL A 38 -8.89 3.14 -6.14
N ASN A 39 -8.11 4.16 -6.47
CA ASN A 39 -7.32 4.88 -5.46
C ASN A 39 -8.23 5.81 -4.65
N ASP A 40 -8.84 5.29 -3.59
CA ASP A 40 -9.73 6.03 -2.69
C ASP A 40 -9.32 5.98 -1.22
N ASN A 41 -8.26 5.25 -0.89
CA ASN A 41 -7.55 5.34 0.38
C ASN A 41 -6.23 6.08 0.20
N GLY A 42 -5.71 6.64 1.29
CA GLY A 42 -4.44 7.35 1.28
C GLY A 42 -3.50 6.75 2.32
N PRO A 43 -2.18 6.89 2.13
CA PRO A 43 -1.20 6.30 3.03
C PRO A 43 -1.27 6.93 4.41
N THR A 44 -1.24 6.09 5.44
CA THR A 44 -1.28 6.48 6.86
C THR A 44 -0.05 5.97 7.59
N PHE A 45 0.69 6.86 8.25
CA PHE A 45 1.85 6.44 9.04
C PHE A 45 1.43 5.65 10.29
N GLN A 46 2.17 4.58 10.62
CA GLN A 46 1.91 3.78 11.83
C GLN A 46 2.07 4.58 13.13
N HIS A 47 2.97 5.56 13.13
CA HIS A 47 3.22 6.43 14.26
C HIS A 47 3.15 7.90 13.86
N HIS A 48 2.60 8.72 14.76
CA HIS A 48 2.54 10.17 14.60
C HIS A 48 3.91 10.84 14.83
N LEU A 49 4.81 10.16 15.56
CA LEU A 49 6.15 10.63 15.86
C LEU A 49 7.11 9.44 15.80
N TYR A 50 8.20 9.60 15.04
CA TYR A 50 9.32 8.68 15.01
C TYR A 50 10.53 9.33 15.69
N THR A 51 11.22 8.58 16.53
CA THR A 51 12.42 9.07 17.22
C THR A 51 13.55 8.08 17.01
N PHE A 52 14.68 8.59 16.52
CA PHE A 52 15.88 7.81 16.25
C PHE A 52 17.08 8.44 16.95
N ALA A 53 18.09 7.64 17.24
CA ALA A 53 19.35 8.09 17.79
C ALA A 53 20.48 7.63 16.88
N VAL A 54 21.36 8.55 16.51
CA VAL A 54 22.52 8.28 15.66
C VAL A 54 23.79 8.77 16.38
N PRO A 55 24.86 7.97 16.45
CA PRO A 55 26.14 8.43 16.96
C PRO A 55 26.70 9.57 16.09
N GLU A 56 27.33 10.57 16.70
CA GLU A 56 27.96 11.70 15.97
C GLU A 56 29.07 11.24 15.01
N ASN A 57 29.71 10.11 15.32
CA ASN A 57 30.77 9.49 14.54
C ASN A 57 30.26 8.43 13.56
N ALA A 58 28.95 8.33 13.34
CA ALA A 58 28.37 7.42 12.36
C ALA A 58 28.85 7.76 10.94
N ALA A 59 29.12 6.73 10.14
CA ALA A 59 29.53 6.92 8.76
C ALA A 59 28.36 7.43 7.91
N LEU A 60 28.65 8.19 6.86
CA LEU A 60 27.66 8.54 5.85
C LEU A 60 27.05 7.28 5.22
N GLY A 61 25.76 7.31 4.96
CA GLY A 61 24.97 6.16 4.52
C GLY A 61 24.50 5.23 5.65
N THR A 62 24.79 5.55 6.92
CA THR A 62 24.26 4.78 8.06
C THR A 62 22.74 4.88 8.08
N THR A 63 22.05 3.74 8.21
CA THR A 63 20.61 3.69 8.47
C THR A 63 20.31 4.20 9.87
N VAL A 64 19.64 5.34 9.92
CA VAL A 64 19.19 6.00 11.16
C VAL A 64 17.92 5.35 11.67
N GLY A 65 17.02 4.97 10.75
CA GLY A 65 15.75 4.37 11.10
C GLY A 65 14.94 3.94 9.89
N ARG A 66 13.82 3.28 10.16
CA ARG A 66 12.80 2.91 9.18
C ARG A 66 11.45 3.43 9.65
N ILE A 67 10.66 3.92 8.72
CA ILE A 67 9.28 4.34 8.93
C ILE A 67 8.36 3.57 7.97
N MET A 68 7.12 3.37 8.39
CA MET A 68 6.15 2.64 7.59
C MET A 68 4.81 3.37 7.56
N ALA A 69 4.21 3.39 6.36
CA ALA A 69 2.85 3.81 6.12
C ALA A 69 2.05 2.64 5.53
N GLU A 70 0.75 2.64 5.78
CA GLU A 70 -0.20 1.63 5.31
C GLU A 70 -1.30 2.31 4.49
N ASP A 71 -1.70 1.66 3.40
CA ASP A 71 -2.77 2.06 2.50
C ASP A 71 -3.70 0.85 2.29
N GLY A 72 -5.02 1.08 2.26
CA GLY A 72 -6.04 0.04 2.10
C GLY A 72 -6.22 -0.43 0.66
N ASP A 73 -5.71 0.33 -0.31
CA ASP A 73 -5.79 0.02 -1.73
C ASP A 73 -4.86 -1.16 -2.10
N VAL A 74 -4.80 -1.55 -3.38
CA VAL A 74 -3.91 -2.64 -3.82
C VAL A 74 -3.09 -2.31 -5.07
N GLY A 75 -1.98 -3.03 -5.22
CA GLY A 75 -1.14 -2.94 -6.39
C GLY A 75 -0.49 -1.57 -6.53
N ILE A 76 -0.75 -0.87 -7.63
CA ILE A 76 -0.15 0.45 -7.89
C ILE A 76 -0.74 1.55 -7.02
N ASN A 77 -1.99 1.41 -6.57
CA ASN A 77 -2.66 2.43 -5.77
C ASN A 77 -2.14 2.44 -4.33
N ALA A 78 -1.66 1.30 -3.82
CA ALA A 78 -0.95 1.20 -2.54
C ALA A 78 0.59 1.25 -2.67
N LYS A 79 1.13 1.78 -3.77
CA LYS A 79 2.59 1.93 -3.93
C LYS A 79 3.09 3.17 -3.20
N MET A 80 3.99 2.96 -2.25
CA MET A 80 4.53 4.01 -1.38
C MET A 80 5.70 4.76 -2.03
N THR A 81 5.83 6.03 -1.66
CA THR A 81 7.03 6.84 -1.89
C THR A 81 7.16 7.83 -0.74
N TYR A 82 8.35 7.94 -0.16
CA TYR A 82 8.64 8.83 0.96
C TYR A 82 9.59 9.94 0.54
N THR A 83 9.40 11.12 1.12
CA THR A 83 10.25 12.30 0.97
C THR A 83 10.33 13.02 2.31
N LEU A 84 11.49 13.58 2.67
CA LEU A 84 11.59 14.56 3.75
C LEU A 84 11.47 15.97 3.18
N ASP A 85 10.90 16.89 3.95
CA ASP A 85 10.81 18.29 3.53
C ASP A 85 12.22 18.90 3.29
N ASP A 86 13.21 18.50 4.09
CA ASP A 86 14.60 18.94 3.97
C ASP A 86 15.38 18.24 2.84
N ASP A 87 14.86 17.16 2.23
CA ASP A 87 15.58 16.43 1.15
C ASP A 87 15.88 17.30 -0.07
N LEU A 88 15.20 18.45 -0.19
CA LEU A 88 15.36 19.39 -1.29
C LEU A 88 16.53 20.38 -1.06
N GLU A 89 17.14 20.37 0.12
CA GLU A 89 18.30 21.20 0.41
C GLU A 89 19.60 20.54 -0.06
N GLU A 90 20.48 21.32 -0.68
CA GLU A 90 21.78 20.83 -1.21
C GLU A 90 22.68 20.24 -0.10
N ASN A 91 22.39 20.56 1.17
CA ASN A 91 23.12 20.10 2.36
C ASN A 91 22.23 19.38 3.39
N ALA A 92 21.22 18.64 2.93
CA ALA A 92 20.38 17.85 3.81
C ALA A 92 21.23 16.87 4.66
N THR A 93 21.08 16.94 5.98
CA THR A 93 21.81 16.07 6.92
C THR A 93 21.30 14.63 6.86
N PHE A 94 20.00 14.47 6.66
CA PHE A 94 19.33 13.19 6.51
C PHE A 94 18.63 13.14 5.16
N ILE A 95 18.57 11.94 4.57
CA ILE A 95 17.73 11.66 3.41
C ILE A 95 16.81 10.49 3.69
N ILE A 96 15.68 10.41 2.98
CA ILE A 96 14.83 9.21 2.99
C ILE A 96 14.82 8.52 1.63
N GLN A 97 14.90 7.19 1.66
CA GLN A 97 14.75 6.35 0.48
C GLN A 97 13.63 5.34 0.69
N THR A 98 12.84 5.09 -0.34
CA THR A 98 11.82 4.04 -0.27
C THR A 98 12.45 2.69 -0.60
N ASP A 99 12.35 1.72 0.30
CA ASP A 99 12.77 0.34 0.04
C ASP A 99 11.86 -0.28 -1.04
N PRO A 100 12.39 -0.73 -2.18
CA PRO A 100 11.57 -1.20 -3.30
C PRO A 100 10.87 -2.54 -3.02
N VAL A 101 11.27 -3.26 -1.96
CA VAL A 101 10.70 -4.55 -1.57
C VAL A 101 9.75 -4.38 -0.40
N THR A 102 10.20 -3.74 0.68
CA THR A 102 9.37 -3.61 1.90
C THR A 102 8.41 -2.43 1.84
N GLN A 103 8.62 -1.47 0.92
CA GLN A 103 7.88 -0.21 0.87
C GLN A 103 7.99 0.62 2.16
N GLU A 104 9.04 0.40 2.94
CA GLU A 104 9.38 1.23 4.10
C GLU A 104 10.19 2.46 3.66
N GLY A 105 10.03 3.57 4.39
CA GLY A 105 10.91 4.72 4.28
C GLY A 105 12.16 4.51 5.12
N VAL A 106 13.32 4.42 4.48
CA VAL A 106 14.63 4.22 5.12
C VAL A 106 15.33 5.56 5.26
N VAL A 107 15.49 6.02 6.50
CA VAL A 107 16.19 7.28 6.81
C VAL A 107 17.69 7.00 6.90
N LEU A 108 18.48 7.77 6.16
CA LEU A 108 19.92 7.63 6.04
C LEU A 108 20.63 8.93 6.43
N LEU A 109 21.82 8.80 7.03
CA LEU A 109 22.70 9.94 7.27
C LEU A 109 23.40 10.33 5.96
N ALA A 110 23.13 11.52 5.43
CA ALA A 110 23.68 12.02 4.16
C ALA A 110 24.87 12.96 4.36
N GLN A 111 24.86 13.77 5.43
CA GLN A 111 25.96 14.65 5.80
C GLN A 111 26.21 14.61 7.31
N VAL A 112 27.42 14.92 7.74
CA VAL A 112 27.75 15.05 9.17
C VAL A 112 27.35 16.45 9.62
N ALA A 113 26.59 16.56 10.71
CA ALA A 113 26.29 17.86 11.30
C ALA A 113 27.60 18.59 11.68
N LEU A 114 27.81 19.79 11.14
CA LEU A 114 28.89 20.67 11.58
C LEU A 114 28.58 21.10 13.02
N ILE A 115 29.35 20.61 13.99
CA ILE A 115 29.33 21.06 15.38
C ILE A 115 30.41 22.13 15.56
#